data_AF-A0A847BH53-F1
#
_entry.id   AF-A0A847BH53-F1
#
_cell.length_a   1.000
_cell.length_b   1.000
_cell.length_c   1.000
_cell.angle_alpha   90.00
_cell.angle_beta   90.00
_cell.angle_gamma   90.00
#
_symmetry.space_group_name_H-M   'P 1'
#
loop_
_entity.id
_entity.type
_entity.pdbx_description
1 polymer ?
#
loop_
_entity_poly.entity_id
_entity_poly.type
_entity_poly.pdbx_seq_one_letter_code
_entity_poly.pdbx_strand_id
1 'polypeptide(L)'
;GLILDIFAQRARTHEGKLQVELAQLEYMSTRLVRGWTHLERQAGGIGLRGPGETQLETDRRLLRARIKSIHKRLDKVRIQRSQNRRARARAEIPSVSLVGYTNAGKSTLFNALTAADVYAADQLFATLDPTLRRLEIEDVGSVVLADTVGFIRHLPHKLVEAFQATLQEAAEATLLIHVIDAADPDRELNVEQVERVLEEIGALDAPMLKVMNKIDLLGTAPRIERDAQGRPEAVWLSARDGQGLELLVQALSECLAEDVLDFGILLSPQQGRLRASLHELGAVRQEYYEENGQIKLEIRLPRRDFMQLMARLGEQAEDYLPPELCERPLWNA
;
A
#
# COMPACT_ATOMS: atom_id res chain seq x y z
N GLY A 1 8.94 25.83 1.08
CA GLY A 1 7.96 26.74 0.47
C GLY A 1 7.25 25.98 -0.62
N LEU A 2 7.72 26.10 -1.86
CA LEU A 2 7.06 25.60 -3.07
C LEU A 2 6.43 24.19 -2.97
N ILE A 3 7.19 23.19 -2.48
CA ILE A 3 6.70 21.81 -2.34
C ILE A 3 5.50 21.72 -1.38
N LEU A 4 5.57 22.39 -0.22
CA LEU A 4 4.49 22.42 0.77
C LEU A 4 3.24 23.15 0.25
N ASP A 5 3.42 24.15 -0.60
CA ASP A 5 2.31 24.90 -1.20
C ASP A 5 1.59 24.05 -2.26
N ILE A 6 2.34 23.27 -3.05
CA ILE A 6 1.78 22.29 -3.99
C ILE A 6 0.97 21.23 -3.23
N PHE A 7 1.49 20.73 -2.11
CA PHE A 7 0.75 19.79 -1.28
C PHE A 7 -0.53 20.36 -0.68
N ALA A 8 -0.50 21.62 -0.23
CA ALA A 8 -1.66 22.29 0.35
C ALA A 8 -2.81 22.41 -0.66
N GLN A 9 -2.48 22.64 -1.94
CA GLN A 9 -3.45 22.68 -3.02
C GLN A 9 -4.03 21.30 -3.36
N ARG A 10 -3.32 20.22 -3.06
CA ARG A 10 -3.70 18.84 -3.41
C ARG A 10 -4.34 18.06 -2.28
N ALA A 11 -4.15 18.47 -1.03
CA ALA A 11 -4.76 17.84 0.14
C ALA A 11 -6.29 17.99 0.11
N ARG A 12 -6.99 16.90 -0.20
CA ARG A 12 -8.45 16.87 -0.25
C ARG A 12 -9.03 16.38 1.07
N THR A 13 -8.43 15.34 1.65
CA THR A 13 -8.90 14.79 2.92
C THR A 13 -8.56 15.69 4.11
N HIS A 14 -9.32 15.53 5.19
CA HIS A 14 -9.05 16.24 6.45
C HIS A 14 -7.68 15.85 7.03
N GLU A 15 -7.27 14.59 6.87
CA GLU A 15 -5.96 14.10 7.33
C GLU A 15 -4.81 14.73 6.52
N GLY A 16 -4.88 14.68 5.18
CA GLY A 16 -3.88 15.30 4.32
C GLY A 16 -3.72 16.79 4.60
N LYS A 17 -4.84 17.50 4.86
CA LYS A 17 -4.78 18.92 5.25
C LYS A 17 -4.06 19.15 6.57
N LEU A 18 -4.28 18.29 7.57
CA LEU A 18 -3.58 18.36 8.86
C LEU A 18 -2.08 18.05 8.72
N GLN A 19 -1.71 17.07 7.89
CA GLN A 19 -0.30 16.73 7.64
C GLN A 19 0.43 17.87 6.92
N VAL A 20 -0.21 18.49 5.92
CA VAL A 20 0.38 19.64 5.23
C VAL A 20 0.46 20.86 6.15
N GLU A 21 -0.58 21.16 6.93
CA GLU A 21 -0.56 22.24 7.93
C GLU A 21 0.57 22.03 8.95
N LEU A 22 0.75 20.78 9.42
CA LEU A 22 1.84 20.43 10.33
C LEU A 22 3.21 20.71 9.70
N ALA A 23 3.45 20.20 8.50
CA ALA A 23 4.72 20.36 7.81
C ALA A 23 5.01 21.84 7.48
N GLN A 24 3.99 22.64 7.16
CA GLN A 24 4.11 24.10 7.00
C GLN A 24 4.48 24.80 8.30
N LEU A 25 3.79 24.50 9.41
CA LEU A 25 4.07 25.10 10.71
C LEU A 25 5.48 24.77 11.21
N GLU A 26 5.92 23.53 11.02
CA GLU A 26 7.27 23.11 11.40
C GLU A 26 8.34 23.78 10.54
N TYR A 27 8.11 23.88 9.23
CA TYR A 27 9.01 24.59 8.32
C TYR A 27 9.11 26.08 8.69
N MET A 28 7.98 26.73 8.93
CA MET A 28 7.91 28.13 9.37
C MET A 28 8.63 28.33 10.71
N SER A 29 8.42 27.45 11.69
CA SER A 29 9.01 27.57 13.03
C SER A 29 10.53 27.68 13.03
N THR A 30 11.21 27.00 12.09
CA THR A 30 12.67 27.04 11.95
C THR A 30 13.19 28.32 11.30
N ARG A 31 12.38 28.96 10.44
CA ARG A 31 12.75 30.18 9.71
C ARG A 31 12.36 31.47 10.41
N LEU A 32 11.30 31.44 11.22
CA LEU A 32 10.84 32.57 12.03
C LEU A 32 11.95 33.10 12.96
N VAL A 33 12.86 32.24 13.41
CA VAL A 33 14.01 32.61 14.27
C VAL A 33 14.97 33.61 13.59
N ARG A 34 15.07 33.63 12.25
CA ARG A 34 16.03 34.49 11.53
C ARG A 34 15.44 35.83 11.05
N GLY A 35 14.13 35.92 10.86
CA GLY A 35 13.47 37.09 10.28
C GLY A 35 13.18 38.25 11.25
N TRP A 36 13.22 37.99 12.56
CA TRP A 36 12.76 38.95 13.58
C TRP A 36 13.86 39.82 14.18
N THR A 37 15.13 39.61 13.81
CA THR A 37 16.26 40.49 14.18
C THR A 37 16.06 41.94 13.69
N HIS A 38 15.17 42.16 12.72
CA HIS A 38 14.80 43.49 12.22
C HIS A 38 13.61 44.15 12.95
N LEU A 39 12.69 43.38 13.55
CA LEU A 39 11.52 43.91 14.27
C LEU A 39 11.90 44.44 15.66
N GLU A 40 12.86 43.80 16.34
CA GLU A 40 13.42 44.30 17.61
C GLU A 40 14.13 45.65 17.45
N ARG A 41 14.63 45.99 16.25
CA ARG A 41 15.28 47.30 16.00
C ARG A 41 14.30 48.42 15.67
N GLN A 42 13.08 48.12 15.22
CA GLN A 42 12.05 49.13 14.98
C GLN A 42 11.23 49.47 16.24
N ALA A 43 11.14 48.56 17.20
CA ALA A 43 10.55 48.83 18.52
C ALA A 43 11.62 49.44 19.44
N GLY A 44 11.89 50.73 19.24
CA GLY A 44 12.86 51.52 20.00
C GLY A 44 12.79 51.28 21.52
N GLY A 45 13.95 50.98 22.11
CA GLY A 45 14.08 50.60 23.51
C GLY A 45 13.85 51.74 24.49
N ILE A 46 12.59 52.03 24.81
CA ILE A 46 12.13 52.62 26.09
C ILE A 46 10.65 52.24 26.28
N GLY A 47 10.34 51.46 27.31
CA GLY A 47 9.09 51.68 28.06
C GLY A 47 7.84 50.83 27.77
N LEU A 48 7.95 49.55 27.41
CA LEU A 48 6.80 48.63 27.53
C LEU A 48 6.85 47.87 28.86
N ARG A 49 6.27 48.45 29.91
CA ARG A 49 5.79 47.72 31.11
C ARG A 49 4.53 46.93 30.71
N GLY A 50 4.73 45.87 29.95
CA GLY A 50 3.79 44.78 29.67
C GLY A 50 4.43 43.45 30.08
N PRO A 51 3.68 42.33 30.09
CA PRO A 51 4.14 41.06 30.66
C PRO A 51 5.50 40.68 30.06
N GLY A 52 6.46 40.29 30.92
CA GLY A 52 7.90 40.14 30.58
C GLY A 52 8.26 39.05 29.56
N GLU A 53 7.30 38.57 28.78
CA GLU A 53 7.48 37.62 27.68
C GLU A 53 7.69 38.43 26.39
N THR A 54 8.78 38.16 25.66
CA THR A 54 9.01 38.81 24.37
C THR A 54 7.93 38.40 23.36
N GLN A 55 7.57 39.27 22.41
CA GLN A 55 6.61 38.93 21.35
C GLN A 55 7.05 37.65 20.60
N LEU A 56 8.35 37.46 20.44
CA LEU A 56 8.99 36.26 19.90
C LEU A 56 8.65 34.98 20.66
N GLU A 57 8.72 35.05 21.98
CA GLU A 57 8.45 33.93 22.86
C GLU A 57 6.96 33.57 22.85
N THR A 58 6.11 34.59 22.83
CA THR A 58 4.65 34.42 22.67
C THR A 58 4.32 33.71 21.35
N ASP A 59 4.87 34.17 20.22
CA ASP A 59 4.61 33.56 18.91
C ASP A 59 5.15 32.13 18.81
N ARG A 60 6.35 31.86 19.37
CA ARG A 60 6.86 30.48 19.48
C ARG A 60 5.94 29.60 20.30
N ARG A 61 5.39 30.12 21.40
CA ARG A 61 4.46 29.38 22.25
C ARG A 61 3.18 29.05 21.51
N LEU A 62 2.62 30.00 20.77
CA LEU A 62 1.42 29.81 19.95
C LEU A 62 1.64 28.77 18.84
N LEU A 63 2.76 28.85 18.12
CA LEU A 63 3.11 27.85 17.10
C LEU A 63 3.27 26.45 17.68
N ARG A 64 3.99 26.31 18.80
CA ARG A 64 4.15 25.02 19.50
C ARG A 64 2.82 24.46 19.98
N ALA A 65 1.95 25.30 20.53
CA ALA A 65 0.62 24.88 20.97
C ALA A 65 -0.22 24.39 19.78
N ARG A 66 -0.12 25.06 18.62
CA ARG A 66 -0.79 24.64 17.39
C ARG A 66 -0.26 23.31 16.88
N ILE A 67 1.06 23.15 16.77
CA ILE A 67 1.72 21.89 16.39
C ILE A 67 1.27 20.74 17.29
N LYS A 68 1.26 20.94 18.61
CA LYS A 68 0.80 19.94 19.58
C LYS A 68 -0.68 19.58 19.37
N SER A 69 -1.52 20.56 19.05
CA SER A 69 -2.94 20.32 18.79
C SER A 69 -3.18 19.50 17.52
N ILE A 70 -2.37 19.72 16.47
CA ILE A 70 -2.46 18.98 15.21
C ILE A 70 -1.98 17.55 15.39
N HIS A 71 -0.85 17.33 16.08
CA HIS A 71 -0.39 15.99 16.46
C HIS A 71 -1.49 15.18 17.15
N LYS A 72 -2.14 15.76 18.17
CA LYS A 72 -3.25 15.09 18.88
C LYS A 72 -4.44 14.74 17.97
N ARG A 73 -4.68 15.51 16.90
CA ARG A 73 -5.71 15.21 15.90
C ARG A 73 -5.27 14.07 14.98
N LEU A 74 -4.02 14.10 14.52
CA LEU A 74 -3.43 13.03 13.71
C LEU A 74 -3.41 11.69 14.45
N ASP A 75 -3.11 11.69 15.76
CA ASP A 75 -3.16 10.48 16.59
C ASP A 75 -4.55 9.83 16.59
N LYS A 76 -5.61 10.63 16.66
CA LYS A 76 -7.00 10.11 16.59
C LYS A 76 -7.29 9.45 15.23
N VAL A 77 -6.85 10.07 14.14
CA VAL A 77 -7.01 9.51 12.79
C VAL A 77 -6.22 8.21 12.65
N ARG A 78 -5.01 8.15 13.22
CA ARG A 78 -4.18 6.94 13.26
C ARG A 78 -4.88 5.78 13.99
N ILE A 79 -5.54 6.05 15.12
CA ILE A 79 -6.34 5.04 15.83
C ILE A 79 -7.51 4.54 14.97
N GLN A 80 -8.20 5.43 14.26
CA GLN A 80 -9.31 5.03 13.40
C GLN A 80 -8.83 4.14 12.23
N ARG A 81 -7.70 4.49 11.60
CA ARG A 81 -7.08 3.62 10.58
C ARG A 81 -6.67 2.27 11.15
N SER A 82 -6.05 2.22 12.33
CA SER A 82 -5.63 0.94 12.93
C SER A 82 -6.81 0.01 13.21
N GLN A 83 -7.99 0.54 13.55
CA GLN A 83 -9.23 -0.24 13.67
C GLN A 83 -9.69 -0.82 12.32
N ASN A 84 -9.74 0.01 11.27
CA ASN A 84 -10.07 -0.46 9.91
C ASN A 84 -9.05 -1.50 9.39
N ARG A 85 -7.78 -1.34 9.76
CA ARG A 85 -6.70 -2.31 9.45
C ARG A 85 -6.91 -3.62 10.20
N ARG A 86 -7.20 -3.58 11.50
CA ARG A 86 -7.53 -4.80 12.27
C ARG A 86 -8.74 -5.55 11.72
N ALA A 87 -9.73 -4.84 11.19
CA ALA A 87 -10.87 -5.46 10.52
C ALA A 87 -10.44 -6.16 9.21
N ARG A 88 -9.55 -5.56 8.42
CA ARG A 88 -9.00 -6.15 7.19
C ARG A 88 -8.08 -7.34 7.46
N ALA A 89 -7.19 -7.22 8.44
CA ALA A 89 -6.33 -8.31 8.87
C ALA A 89 -7.14 -9.51 9.37
N ARG A 90 -8.20 -9.26 10.17
CA ARG A 90 -9.14 -10.33 10.58
C ARG A 90 -9.93 -10.95 9.43
N ALA A 91 -10.11 -10.20 8.34
CA ALA A 91 -10.77 -10.70 7.14
C ALA A 91 -9.79 -11.35 6.16
N GLU A 92 -8.48 -11.36 6.48
CA GLU A 92 -7.40 -11.91 5.64
C GLU A 92 -7.55 -11.47 4.17
N ILE A 93 -7.89 -10.20 3.95
CA ILE A 93 -8.01 -9.63 2.60
C ILE A 93 -6.61 -9.15 2.18
N PRO A 94 -6.05 -9.67 1.07
CA PRO A 94 -4.73 -9.24 0.61
C PRO A 94 -4.72 -7.75 0.30
N SER A 95 -3.71 -7.05 0.81
CA SER A 95 -3.49 -5.64 0.55
C SER A 95 -2.30 -5.47 -0.39
N VAL A 96 -2.52 -4.76 -1.50
CA VAL A 96 -1.50 -4.44 -2.49
C VAL A 96 -1.30 -2.94 -2.53
N SER A 97 -0.05 -2.49 -2.41
CA SER A 97 0.26 -1.06 -2.35
C SER A 97 1.16 -0.64 -3.50
N LEU A 98 0.74 0.39 -4.24
CA LEU A 98 1.53 0.99 -5.31
C LEU A 98 2.55 1.94 -4.69
N VAL A 99 3.84 1.69 -4.91
CA VAL A 99 4.96 2.53 -4.47
C VAL A 99 5.81 2.92 -5.68
N GLY A 100 6.57 4.00 -5.55
CA GLY A 100 7.45 4.46 -6.63
C GLY A 100 7.55 5.98 -6.74
N TYR A 101 8.44 6.43 -7.61
CA TYR A 101 8.74 7.85 -7.77
C TYR A 101 7.52 8.64 -8.30
N THR A 102 7.47 9.95 -8.04
CA THR A 102 6.48 10.82 -8.68
C THR A 102 6.60 10.72 -10.20
N ASN A 103 5.47 10.84 -10.91
CA ASN A 103 5.41 10.70 -12.36
C ASN A 103 5.77 9.32 -12.93
N ALA A 104 6.05 8.30 -12.11
CA ALA A 104 6.21 6.92 -12.60
C ALA A 104 4.93 6.32 -13.20
N GLY A 105 3.78 6.99 -13.00
CA GLY A 105 2.48 6.56 -13.52
C GLY A 105 1.68 5.67 -12.57
N LYS A 106 1.94 5.73 -11.25
CA LYS A 106 1.15 5.02 -10.22
C LYS A 106 -0.35 5.30 -10.32
N SER A 107 -0.75 6.57 -10.32
CA SER A 107 -2.17 6.96 -10.42
C SER A 107 -2.80 6.50 -11.75
N THR A 108 -2.03 6.56 -12.84
CA THR A 108 -2.46 6.07 -14.15
C THR A 108 -2.69 4.56 -14.13
N LEU A 109 -1.76 3.80 -13.55
CA LEU A 109 -1.88 2.35 -13.38
C LEU A 109 -3.04 2.00 -12.45
N PHE A 110 -3.22 2.74 -11.37
CA PHE A 110 -4.34 2.57 -10.44
C PHE A 110 -5.68 2.71 -11.15
N ASN A 111 -5.84 3.77 -11.96
CA ASN A 111 -7.06 3.99 -12.75
C ASN A 111 -7.29 2.89 -13.76
N ALA A 112 -6.23 2.48 -14.46
CA ALA A 112 -6.31 1.46 -15.48
C ALA A 112 -6.75 0.11 -14.89
N LEU A 113 -6.28 -0.24 -13.68
CA LEU A 113 -6.66 -1.46 -12.98
C LEU A 113 -8.04 -1.40 -12.32
N THR A 114 -8.46 -0.23 -11.84
CA THR A 114 -9.68 -0.10 -11.03
C THR A 114 -10.86 0.51 -11.79
N ALA A 115 -10.67 0.82 -13.08
CA ALA A 115 -11.60 1.61 -13.90
C ALA A 115 -12.09 2.90 -13.20
N ALA A 116 -11.25 3.48 -12.33
CA ALA A 116 -11.59 4.63 -11.52
C ALA A 116 -11.11 5.94 -12.17
N ASP A 117 -11.86 7.03 -11.96
CA ASP A 117 -11.46 8.38 -12.32
C ASP A 117 -10.62 9.04 -11.20
N VAL A 118 -9.45 8.47 -10.84
CA VAL A 118 -8.48 9.21 -10.00
C VAL A 118 -7.74 10.21 -10.90
N TYR A 119 -7.51 11.42 -10.40
CA TYR A 119 -6.79 12.43 -11.18
C TYR A 119 -5.31 12.02 -11.38
N ALA A 120 -4.93 11.71 -12.62
CA ALA A 120 -3.55 11.48 -13.03
C ALA A 120 -3.05 12.65 -13.87
N ALA A 121 -1.90 13.23 -13.51
CA ALA A 121 -1.27 14.31 -14.26
C ALA A 121 0.26 14.26 -14.09
N ASP A 122 0.99 14.75 -15.11
CA ASP A 122 2.46 14.89 -15.12
C ASP A 122 2.93 16.03 -14.19
N GLN A 123 2.57 15.94 -12.91
CA GLN A 123 2.88 16.94 -11.90
C GLN A 123 3.25 16.24 -10.59
N LEU A 124 4.20 16.82 -9.86
CA LEU A 124 4.66 16.30 -8.57
C LEU A 124 3.50 16.13 -7.58
N PHE A 125 3.42 14.96 -6.94
CA PHE A 125 2.38 14.60 -5.96
C PHE A 125 0.96 14.57 -6.53
N ALA A 126 0.74 13.97 -7.72
CA ALA A 126 -0.60 13.75 -8.28
C ALA A 126 -1.57 13.10 -7.28
N THR A 127 -1.08 12.14 -6.49
CA THR A 127 -1.78 11.54 -5.36
C THR A 127 -1.12 11.93 -4.04
N LEU A 128 -1.90 12.48 -3.11
CA LEU A 128 -1.47 12.80 -1.73
C LEU A 128 -2.21 11.96 -0.68
N ASP A 129 -3.50 11.74 -0.87
CA ASP A 129 -4.31 10.93 0.03
C ASP A 129 -4.36 9.49 -0.49
N PRO A 130 -4.09 8.46 0.35
CA PRO A 130 -4.10 7.09 -0.13
C PRO A 130 -5.50 6.71 -0.60
N THR A 131 -5.59 6.18 -1.82
CA THR A 131 -6.86 5.79 -2.42
C THR A 131 -6.98 4.27 -2.41
N LEU A 132 -7.99 3.76 -1.72
CA LEU A 132 -8.25 2.32 -1.63
C LEU A 132 -9.37 1.91 -2.59
N ARG A 133 -9.16 0.84 -3.34
CA ARG A 133 -10.18 0.21 -4.18
C ARG A 133 -10.10 -1.30 -4.05
N ARG A 134 -11.24 -1.95 -4.23
CA ARG A 134 -11.32 -3.41 -4.31
C ARG A 134 -11.17 -3.83 -5.77
N LEU A 135 -10.38 -4.87 -5.99
CA LEU A 135 -10.15 -5.51 -7.27
C LEU A 135 -10.38 -7.01 -7.09
N GLU A 136 -11.04 -7.67 -8.04
CA GLU A 136 -11.22 -9.12 -8.02
C GLU A 136 -10.11 -9.74 -8.89
N ILE A 137 -9.30 -10.62 -8.31
CA ILE A 137 -8.25 -11.36 -9.02
C ILE A 137 -8.66 -12.82 -9.08
N GLU A 138 -8.55 -13.42 -10.27
CA GLU A 138 -8.79 -14.85 -10.46
C GLU A 138 -7.87 -15.68 -9.56
N ASP A 139 -8.39 -16.78 -8.98
CA ASP A 139 -7.74 -17.64 -7.99
C ASP A 139 -7.48 -17.05 -6.58
N VAL A 140 -7.51 -15.72 -6.40
CA VAL A 140 -7.22 -15.04 -5.12
C VAL A 140 -8.47 -14.41 -4.50
N GLY A 141 -9.42 -13.98 -5.32
CA GLY A 141 -10.64 -13.28 -4.91
C GLY A 141 -10.43 -11.77 -4.70
N SER A 142 -11.15 -11.20 -3.75
CA SER A 142 -11.13 -9.76 -3.46
C SER A 142 -9.79 -9.32 -2.88
N VAL A 143 -9.09 -8.45 -3.59
CA VAL A 143 -7.84 -7.78 -3.20
C VAL A 143 -8.08 -6.27 -3.03
N VAL A 144 -7.40 -5.64 -2.07
CA VAL A 144 -7.45 -4.18 -1.90
C VAL A 144 -6.21 -3.54 -2.49
N LEU A 145 -6.39 -2.71 -3.52
CA LEU A 145 -5.34 -1.89 -4.10
C LEU A 145 -5.31 -0.51 -3.43
N ALA A 146 -4.11 -0.09 -3.02
CA ALA A 146 -3.84 1.21 -2.45
C ALA A 146 -2.92 2.02 -3.38
N ASP A 147 -3.35 3.19 -3.83
CA ASP A 147 -2.43 4.19 -4.42
C ASP A 147 -1.81 5.02 -3.30
N THR A 148 -0.48 5.13 -3.28
CA THR A 148 0.27 5.87 -2.26
C THR A 148 0.89 7.14 -2.81
N VAL A 149 1.41 7.98 -1.90
CA VAL A 149 2.12 9.21 -2.26
C VAL A 149 3.38 8.86 -3.05
N GLY A 150 3.59 9.54 -4.18
CA GLY A 150 4.81 9.37 -4.95
C GLY A 150 6.05 9.97 -4.28
N PHE A 151 7.17 9.25 -4.36
CA PHE A 151 8.46 9.71 -3.81
C PHE A 151 9.13 10.79 -4.68
N ILE A 152 9.89 11.68 -4.05
CA ILE A 152 10.76 12.65 -4.73
C ILE A 152 12.17 12.54 -4.13
N ARG A 153 13.18 12.91 -4.93
CA ARG A 153 14.58 13.09 -4.50
C ARG A 153 14.65 14.15 -3.41
N HIS A 154 15.44 13.87 -2.38
CA HIS A 154 15.67 14.80 -1.28
C HIS A 154 14.37 15.30 -0.62
N LEU A 155 13.41 14.40 -0.39
CA LEU A 155 12.30 14.70 0.50
C LEU A 155 12.88 15.20 1.83
N PRO A 156 12.52 16.41 2.30
CA PRO A 156 12.98 16.86 3.59
C PRO A 156 12.57 15.86 4.66
N HIS A 157 13.47 15.46 5.57
CA HIS A 157 13.18 14.44 6.61
C HIS A 157 11.87 14.71 7.37
N LYS A 158 11.58 15.97 7.70
CA LYS A 158 10.32 16.36 8.38
C LYS A 158 9.05 16.09 7.55
N LEU A 159 9.19 16.14 6.24
CA LEU A 159 8.11 15.87 5.31
C LEU A 159 7.88 14.36 5.21
N VAL A 160 8.96 13.57 5.24
CA VAL A 160 8.87 12.10 5.39
C VAL A 160 8.16 11.72 6.69
N GLU A 161 8.49 12.35 7.81
CA GLU A 161 7.80 12.14 9.11
C GLU A 161 6.29 12.43 9.02
N ALA A 162 5.90 13.52 8.37
CA ALA A 162 4.49 13.87 8.16
C ALA A 162 3.73 12.86 7.28
N PHE A 163 4.43 12.23 6.32
CA PHE A 163 3.88 11.21 5.42
C PHE A 163 4.12 9.77 5.90
N GLN A 164 4.89 9.57 6.97
CA GLN A 164 5.18 8.24 7.51
C GLN A 164 3.90 7.52 7.91
N ALA A 165 2.92 8.25 8.46
CA ALA A 165 1.60 7.70 8.78
C ALA A 165 0.82 7.24 7.53
N THR A 166 1.00 7.90 6.38
CA THR A 166 0.40 7.49 5.11
C THR A 166 1.17 6.37 4.42
N LEU A 167 2.50 6.32 4.60
CA LEU A 167 3.38 5.28 4.07
C LEU A 167 3.34 3.99 4.90
N GLN A 168 2.91 4.04 6.15
CA GLN A 168 2.69 2.87 6.99
C GLN A 168 1.70 1.87 6.37
N GLU A 169 0.76 2.35 5.54
CA GLU A 169 -0.13 1.47 4.79
C GLU A 169 0.63 0.61 3.76
N ALA A 170 1.74 1.11 3.21
CA ALA A 170 2.61 0.33 2.34
C ALA A 170 3.43 -0.70 3.14
N ALA A 171 3.93 -0.36 4.32
CA ALA A 171 4.69 -1.29 5.17
C ALA A 171 3.87 -2.50 5.64
N GLU A 172 2.55 -2.36 5.72
CA GLU A 172 1.62 -3.43 6.11
C GLU A 172 0.96 -4.12 4.89
N ALA A 173 1.46 -3.88 3.68
CA ALA A 173 0.94 -4.52 2.47
C ALA A 173 1.39 -5.98 2.38
N THR A 174 0.48 -6.86 1.93
CA THR A 174 0.83 -8.24 1.54
C THR A 174 1.80 -8.26 0.36
N LEU A 175 1.67 -7.30 -0.55
CA LEU A 175 2.54 -7.14 -1.72
C LEU A 175 2.74 -5.66 -2.05
N LEU A 176 3.99 -5.29 -2.31
CA LEU A 176 4.35 -4.00 -2.85
C LEU A 176 4.48 -4.08 -4.37
N ILE A 177 3.82 -3.18 -5.09
CA ILE A 177 4.05 -2.96 -6.51
C ILE A 177 4.92 -1.72 -6.66
N HIS A 178 6.18 -1.92 -7.04
CA HIS A 178 7.09 -0.81 -7.30
C HIS A 178 6.99 -0.36 -8.75
N VAL A 179 6.23 0.71 -9.00
CA VAL A 179 6.07 1.32 -10.32
C VAL A 179 7.27 2.20 -10.64
N ILE A 180 7.96 1.85 -11.72
CA ILE A 180 9.20 2.46 -12.20
C ILE A 180 8.95 3.01 -13.60
N ASP A 181 9.41 4.23 -13.86
CA ASP A 181 9.42 4.79 -15.21
C ASP A 181 10.58 4.14 -16.00
N ALA A 182 10.25 3.28 -16.96
CA ALA A 182 11.26 2.55 -17.73
C ALA A 182 12.04 3.46 -18.69
N ALA A 183 11.45 4.58 -19.10
CA ALA A 183 12.01 5.53 -20.06
C ALA A 183 12.87 6.61 -19.38
N ASP A 184 12.81 6.73 -18.06
CA ASP A 184 13.63 7.68 -17.30
C ASP A 184 15.10 7.23 -17.30
N PRO A 185 16.06 8.03 -17.82
CA PRO A 185 17.49 7.69 -17.77
C PRO A 185 18.01 7.55 -16.33
N ASP A 186 17.31 8.16 -15.39
CA ASP A 186 17.66 8.28 -13.98
C ASP A 186 16.95 7.20 -13.12
N ARG A 187 16.35 6.19 -13.76
CA ARG A 187 15.54 5.14 -13.12
C ARG A 187 16.25 4.39 -12.00
N GLU A 188 17.53 4.04 -12.16
CA GLU A 188 18.29 3.26 -11.17
C GLU A 188 18.44 4.05 -9.87
N LEU A 189 18.80 5.33 -9.98
CA LEU A 189 18.85 6.24 -8.84
C LEU A 189 17.47 6.39 -8.18
N ASN A 190 16.41 6.50 -8.97
CA ASN A 190 15.05 6.62 -8.43
C ASN A 190 14.63 5.35 -7.67
N VAL A 191 14.98 4.17 -8.17
CA VAL A 191 14.74 2.89 -7.51
C VAL A 191 15.47 2.83 -6.16
N GLU A 192 16.76 3.14 -6.13
CA GLU A 192 17.53 3.16 -4.89
C GLU A 192 16.95 4.13 -3.85
N GLN A 193 16.46 5.30 -4.27
CA GLN A 193 15.85 6.25 -3.34
C GLN A 193 14.55 5.72 -2.75
N VAL A 194 13.72 5.06 -3.56
CA VAL A 194 12.47 4.46 -3.07
C VAL A 194 12.80 3.33 -2.09
N GLU A 195 13.74 2.45 -2.43
CA GLU A 195 14.15 1.33 -1.57
C GLU A 195 14.70 1.81 -0.22
N ARG A 196 15.51 2.88 -0.18
CA ARG A 196 15.98 3.49 1.08
C ARG A 196 14.84 3.99 1.95
N VAL A 197 13.82 4.62 1.38
CA VAL A 197 12.67 5.09 2.17
C VAL A 197 11.81 3.92 2.63
N LEU A 198 11.67 2.88 1.80
CA LEU A 198 11.01 1.64 2.20
C LEU A 198 11.74 0.96 3.37
N GLU A 199 13.08 1.02 3.40
CA GLU A 199 13.90 0.55 4.52
C GLU A 199 13.60 1.34 5.80
N GLU A 200 13.58 2.67 5.73
CA GLU A 200 13.33 3.54 6.89
C GLU A 200 11.95 3.31 7.53
N ILE A 201 10.95 2.89 6.75
CA ILE A 201 9.60 2.60 7.24
C ILE A 201 9.38 1.11 7.57
N GLY A 202 10.40 0.25 7.38
CA GLY A 202 10.31 -1.19 7.64
C GLY A 202 9.43 -1.95 6.64
N ALA A 203 9.37 -1.49 5.38
CA ALA A 203 8.57 -2.11 4.32
C ALA A 203 9.36 -3.05 3.39
N LEU A 204 10.69 -3.15 3.55
CA LEU A 204 11.53 -4.00 2.69
C LEU A 204 11.30 -5.50 2.88
N ASP A 205 10.75 -5.92 4.02
CA ASP A 205 10.44 -7.33 4.28
C ASP A 205 9.22 -7.82 3.48
N ALA A 206 8.39 -6.89 2.98
CA ALA A 206 7.24 -7.24 2.16
C ALA A 206 7.68 -7.70 0.76
N PRO A 207 7.06 -8.76 0.20
CA PRO A 207 7.27 -9.13 -1.19
C PRO A 207 7.07 -7.93 -2.13
N MET A 208 7.92 -7.81 -3.14
CA MET A 208 7.90 -6.67 -4.07
C MET A 208 7.92 -7.15 -5.52
N LEU A 209 6.92 -6.70 -6.30
CA LEU A 209 6.86 -6.86 -7.74
C LEU A 209 7.23 -5.55 -8.42
N LYS A 210 8.27 -5.56 -9.28
CA LYS A 210 8.65 -4.38 -10.05
C LYS A 210 7.75 -4.22 -11.27
N VAL A 211 7.32 -2.99 -11.57
CA VAL A 211 6.52 -2.66 -12.75
C VAL A 211 7.25 -1.61 -13.56
N MET A 212 7.79 -2.03 -14.69
CA MET A 212 8.47 -1.19 -15.68
C MET A 212 7.40 -0.55 -16.57
N ASN A 213 6.92 0.62 -16.16
CA ASN A 213 5.88 1.37 -16.84
C ASN A 213 6.46 2.25 -17.96
N LYS A 214 5.59 2.72 -18.87
CA LYS A 214 5.90 3.60 -20.00
C LYS A 214 6.71 2.94 -21.12
N ILE A 215 6.49 1.65 -21.37
CA ILE A 215 7.16 0.93 -22.47
C ILE A 215 6.79 1.48 -23.86
N ASP A 216 5.69 2.23 -23.97
CA ASP A 216 5.28 2.95 -25.18
C ASP A 216 6.38 3.92 -25.65
N LEU A 217 7.11 4.53 -24.73
CA LEU A 217 8.22 5.45 -25.04
C LEU A 217 9.49 4.71 -25.50
N LEU A 218 9.63 3.43 -25.15
CA LEU A 218 10.77 2.59 -25.51
C LEU A 218 10.51 1.73 -26.76
N GLY A 219 9.27 1.67 -27.26
CA GLY A 219 8.89 0.77 -28.34
C GLY A 219 9.05 -0.71 -27.99
N THR A 220 9.02 -1.04 -26.70
CA THR A 220 9.22 -2.41 -26.20
C THR A 220 7.88 -3.12 -26.01
N ALA A 221 7.81 -4.41 -26.32
CA ALA A 221 6.60 -5.20 -26.09
C ALA A 221 6.38 -5.52 -24.60
N PRO A 222 5.11 -5.61 -24.14
CA PRO A 222 4.79 -5.98 -22.77
C PRO A 222 5.22 -7.43 -22.50
N ARG A 223 5.78 -7.69 -21.32
CA ARG A 223 6.27 -9.02 -20.91
C ARG A 223 6.35 -9.14 -19.40
N ILE A 224 6.40 -10.39 -18.93
CA ILE A 224 6.75 -10.72 -17.54
C ILE A 224 8.19 -11.23 -17.55
N GLU A 225 9.05 -10.60 -16.77
CA GLU A 225 10.38 -11.12 -16.42
C GLU A 225 10.26 -11.96 -15.16
N ARG A 226 10.86 -13.14 -15.20
CA ARG A 226 10.77 -14.14 -14.15
C ARG A 226 12.16 -14.47 -13.62
N ASP A 227 12.24 -14.74 -12.32
CA ASP A 227 13.47 -15.16 -11.65
C ASP A 227 13.89 -16.59 -12.06
N ALA A 228 15.02 -17.07 -11.52
CA ALA A 228 15.53 -18.42 -11.81
C ALA A 228 14.58 -19.55 -11.34
N GLN A 229 13.65 -19.25 -10.44
CA GLN A 229 12.63 -20.15 -9.93
C GLN A 229 11.31 -20.02 -10.72
N GLY A 230 11.27 -19.17 -11.75
CA GLY A 230 10.10 -18.93 -12.58
C GLY A 230 9.07 -17.99 -11.97
N ARG A 231 9.36 -17.32 -10.84
CA ARG A 231 8.43 -16.38 -10.20
C ARG A 231 8.49 -15.01 -10.86
N PRO A 232 7.37 -14.27 -10.97
CA PRO A 232 7.38 -12.91 -11.52
C PRO A 232 8.30 -11.98 -10.71
N GLU A 233 9.30 -11.40 -11.36
CA GLU A 233 10.21 -10.42 -10.76
C GLU A 233 9.87 -9.00 -11.23
N ALA A 234 9.59 -8.85 -12.53
CA ALA A 234 9.20 -7.57 -13.12
C ALA A 234 8.14 -7.73 -14.22
N VAL A 235 7.25 -6.75 -14.33
CA VAL A 235 6.26 -6.67 -15.42
C VAL A 235 6.50 -5.40 -16.21
N TRP A 236 6.60 -5.55 -17.54
CA TRP A 236 6.76 -4.46 -18.49
C TRP A 236 5.41 -4.12 -19.10
N LEU A 237 4.96 -2.88 -18.92
CA LEU A 237 3.62 -2.43 -19.37
C LEU A 237 3.58 -0.95 -19.73
N SER A 238 2.51 -0.54 -20.41
CA SER A 238 2.12 0.87 -20.54
C SER A 238 0.77 1.07 -19.88
N ALA A 239 0.76 1.70 -18.71
CA ALA A 239 -0.46 2.04 -18.00
C ALA A 239 -1.34 3.04 -18.77
N ARG A 240 -0.73 3.88 -19.62
CA ARG A 240 -1.45 4.88 -20.43
C ARG A 240 -2.22 4.22 -21.57
N ASP A 241 -1.56 3.32 -22.30
CA ASP A 241 -2.14 2.66 -23.47
C ASP A 241 -2.90 1.37 -23.11
N GLY A 242 -2.84 0.96 -21.84
CA GLY A 242 -3.45 -0.27 -21.32
C GLY A 242 -2.72 -1.54 -21.72
N GLN A 243 -1.56 -1.44 -22.37
CA GLN A 243 -0.80 -2.60 -22.84
C GLN A 243 -0.11 -3.31 -21.68
N GLY A 244 -0.30 -4.63 -21.56
CA GLY A 244 0.35 -5.44 -20.52
C GLY A 244 -0.34 -5.42 -19.16
N LEU A 245 -1.53 -4.81 -19.01
CA LEU A 245 -2.30 -4.86 -17.77
C LEU A 245 -2.74 -6.29 -17.42
N GLU A 246 -3.12 -7.09 -18.42
CA GLU A 246 -3.47 -8.51 -18.23
C GLU A 246 -2.30 -9.30 -17.65
N LEU A 247 -1.08 -9.03 -18.13
CA LEU A 247 0.15 -9.63 -17.61
C LEU A 247 0.44 -9.21 -16.17
N LEU A 248 0.11 -7.98 -15.79
CA LEU A 248 0.21 -7.54 -14.41
C LEU A 248 -0.80 -8.29 -13.53
N VAL A 249 -2.05 -8.41 -13.95
CA VAL A 249 -3.06 -9.17 -13.19
C VAL A 249 -2.64 -10.64 -13.05
N GLN A 250 -2.09 -11.24 -14.10
CA GLN A 250 -1.51 -12.58 -14.04
C GLN A 250 -0.37 -12.66 -13.02
N ALA A 251 0.60 -11.75 -13.09
CA ALA A 251 1.72 -11.73 -12.14
C ALA A 251 1.25 -11.52 -10.69
N LEU A 252 0.24 -10.67 -10.47
CA LEU A 252 -0.36 -10.46 -9.15
C LEU A 252 -1.06 -11.71 -8.64
N SER A 253 -1.81 -12.42 -9.49
CA SER A 253 -2.42 -13.71 -9.12
C SER A 253 -1.32 -14.69 -8.69
N GLU A 254 -0.24 -14.82 -9.45
CA GLU A 254 0.87 -15.72 -9.11
C GLU A 254 1.61 -15.33 -7.82
N CYS A 255 1.88 -14.03 -7.60
CA CYS A 255 2.55 -13.56 -6.38
C CYS A 255 1.67 -13.71 -5.14
N LEU A 256 0.35 -13.53 -5.27
CA LEU A 256 -0.60 -13.67 -4.16
C LEU A 256 -1.06 -15.13 -3.97
N ALA A 257 -0.88 -15.98 -4.98
CA ALA A 257 -1.24 -17.40 -4.94
C ALA A 257 -0.32 -18.24 -4.05
N GLU A 258 0.76 -17.70 -3.49
CA GLU A 258 1.55 -18.43 -2.47
C GLU A 258 0.71 -18.82 -1.24
N ASP A 259 -0.45 -18.18 -1.04
CA ASP A 259 -1.44 -18.48 0.01
C ASP A 259 -2.69 -19.24 -0.52
N VAL A 260 -2.62 -19.77 -1.74
CA VAL A 260 -3.66 -20.62 -2.34
C VAL A 260 -3.28 -22.09 -2.15
N LEU A 261 -4.19 -22.86 -1.55
CA LEU A 261 -4.03 -24.29 -1.40
C LEU A 261 -4.45 -24.97 -2.71
N ASP A 262 -3.63 -25.89 -3.22
CA ASP A 262 -3.89 -26.69 -4.42
C ASP A 262 -3.57 -28.15 -4.10
N PHE A 263 -4.59 -28.95 -3.79
CA PHE A 263 -4.42 -30.34 -3.36
C PHE A 263 -5.69 -31.18 -3.59
N GLY A 264 -5.52 -32.50 -3.56
CA GLY A 264 -6.62 -33.45 -3.63
C GLY A 264 -7.17 -33.77 -2.25
N ILE A 265 -8.49 -33.74 -2.07
CA ILE A 265 -9.17 -34.23 -0.87
C ILE A 265 -10.00 -35.46 -1.18
N LEU A 266 -10.06 -36.38 -0.21
CA LEU A 266 -10.90 -37.57 -0.27
C LEU A 266 -12.07 -37.39 0.69
N LEU A 267 -13.28 -37.45 0.16
CA LEU A 267 -14.52 -37.28 0.89
C LEU A 267 -15.27 -38.61 0.99
N SER A 268 -15.72 -38.91 2.20
CA SER A 268 -16.68 -39.97 2.47
C SER A 268 -18.10 -39.57 2.03
N PRO A 269 -19.01 -40.52 1.77
CA PRO A 269 -20.40 -40.24 1.43
C PRO A 269 -21.14 -39.34 2.44
N GLN A 270 -20.72 -39.35 3.71
CA GLN A 270 -21.31 -38.57 4.79
C GLN A 270 -20.91 -37.07 4.73
N GLN A 271 -19.84 -36.73 4.01
CA GLN A 271 -19.30 -35.37 3.90
C GLN A 271 -19.90 -34.57 2.73
N GLY A 272 -21.12 -34.89 2.31
CA GLY A 272 -21.80 -34.19 1.20
C GLY A 272 -21.96 -32.68 1.42
N ARG A 273 -22.02 -32.21 2.67
CA ARG A 273 -22.05 -30.77 3.01
C ARG A 273 -20.74 -30.04 2.68
N LEU A 274 -19.61 -30.70 2.92
CA LEU A 274 -18.28 -30.15 2.60
C LEU A 274 -18.11 -30.05 1.09
N ARG A 275 -18.49 -31.11 0.35
CA ARG A 275 -18.53 -31.09 -1.11
C ARG A 275 -19.35 -29.93 -1.67
N ALA A 276 -20.61 -29.78 -1.21
CA ALA A 276 -21.49 -28.72 -1.71
C ALA A 276 -20.88 -27.32 -1.46
N SER A 277 -20.30 -27.11 -0.29
CA SER A 277 -19.67 -25.84 0.06
C SER A 277 -18.42 -25.52 -0.78
N LEU A 278 -17.61 -26.53 -1.11
CA LEU A 278 -16.45 -26.35 -2.00
C LEU A 278 -16.88 -25.98 -3.43
N HIS A 279 -18.00 -26.53 -3.91
CA HIS A 279 -18.58 -26.11 -5.18
C HIS A 279 -19.16 -24.70 -5.14
N GLU A 280 -19.85 -24.31 -4.05
CA GLU A 280 -20.36 -22.94 -3.88
C GLU A 280 -19.25 -21.89 -3.90
N LEU A 281 -18.06 -22.23 -3.37
CA LEU A 281 -16.87 -21.38 -3.39
C LEU A 281 -16.13 -21.41 -4.73
N GLY A 282 -16.57 -22.22 -5.71
CA GLY A 282 -15.85 -22.40 -6.98
C GLY A 282 -14.48 -23.07 -6.83
N ALA A 283 -14.22 -23.73 -5.71
CA ALA A 283 -12.91 -24.29 -5.37
C ALA A 283 -12.61 -25.60 -6.11
N VAL A 284 -13.62 -26.31 -6.63
CA VAL A 284 -13.45 -27.63 -7.25
C VAL A 284 -13.00 -27.49 -8.70
N ARG A 285 -11.81 -28.00 -9.01
CA ARG A 285 -11.28 -28.10 -10.38
C ARG A 285 -11.76 -29.37 -11.07
N GLN A 286 -11.64 -30.49 -10.39
CA GLN A 286 -12.00 -31.81 -10.91
C GLN A 286 -12.60 -32.69 -9.82
N GLU A 287 -13.47 -33.60 -10.23
CA GLU A 287 -14.16 -34.55 -9.35
C GLU A 287 -14.08 -35.96 -9.95
N TYR A 288 -13.69 -36.92 -9.11
CA TYR A 288 -13.56 -38.33 -9.45
C TYR A 288 -14.37 -39.19 -8.46
N TYR A 289 -15.04 -40.21 -8.98
CA TYR A 289 -15.79 -41.18 -8.19
C TYR A 289 -15.01 -42.48 -8.10
N GLU A 290 -14.74 -42.95 -6.88
CA GLU A 290 -14.11 -44.25 -6.65
C GLU A 290 -15.15 -45.37 -6.49
N GLU A 291 -14.75 -46.61 -6.81
CA GLU A 291 -15.62 -47.79 -6.77
C GLU A 291 -16.14 -48.11 -5.36
N ASN A 292 -15.46 -47.64 -4.32
CA ASN A 292 -15.85 -47.76 -2.91
C ASN A 292 -16.89 -46.71 -2.47
N GLY A 293 -17.33 -45.83 -3.38
CA GLY A 293 -18.29 -44.75 -3.11
C GLY A 293 -17.66 -43.48 -2.51
N GLN A 294 -16.33 -43.42 -2.36
CA GLN A 294 -15.63 -42.21 -2.00
C GLN A 294 -15.52 -41.25 -3.19
N ILE A 295 -15.41 -39.96 -2.88
CA ILE A 295 -15.29 -38.90 -3.87
C ILE A 295 -13.94 -38.23 -3.69
N LYS A 296 -13.13 -38.22 -4.74
CA LYS A 296 -11.88 -37.47 -4.77
C LYS A 296 -12.11 -36.15 -5.49
N LEU A 297 -11.84 -35.04 -4.81
CA LEU A 297 -11.91 -33.70 -5.39
C LEU A 297 -10.51 -33.13 -5.51
N GLU A 298 -10.18 -32.57 -6.66
CA GLU A 298 -9.04 -31.67 -6.81
C GLU A 298 -9.54 -30.26 -6.56
N ILE A 299 -9.04 -29.63 -5.50
CA ILE A 299 -9.47 -28.30 -5.08
C ILE A 299 -8.36 -27.28 -5.18
N ARG A 300 -8.72 -26.07 -5.57
CA ARG A 300 -7.87 -24.89 -5.49
C ARG A 300 -8.66 -23.74 -4.90
N LEU A 301 -8.19 -23.22 -3.78
CA LEU A 301 -8.83 -22.10 -3.11
C LEU A 301 -7.85 -21.36 -2.19
N PRO A 302 -8.09 -20.07 -1.93
CA PRO A 302 -7.36 -19.35 -0.90
C PRO A 302 -7.42 -20.09 0.43
N ARG A 303 -6.30 -20.18 1.12
CA ARG A 303 -6.20 -20.87 2.40
C ARG A 303 -7.20 -20.36 3.44
N ARG A 304 -7.46 -19.05 3.46
CA ARG A 304 -8.52 -18.45 4.30
C ARG A 304 -9.86 -19.15 4.10
N ASP A 305 -10.30 -19.25 2.85
CA ASP A 305 -11.62 -19.76 2.51
C ASP A 305 -11.72 -21.24 2.90
N PHE A 306 -10.62 -21.99 2.76
CA PHE A 306 -10.50 -23.34 3.28
C PHE A 306 -10.63 -23.39 4.82
N MET A 307 -9.86 -22.59 5.56
CA MET A 307 -9.89 -22.58 7.03
C MET A 307 -11.25 -22.13 7.58
N GLN A 308 -11.87 -21.09 6.98
CA GLN A 308 -13.21 -20.64 7.34
C GLN A 308 -14.27 -21.70 7.05
N LEU A 309 -14.13 -22.42 5.93
CA LEU A 309 -15.02 -23.51 5.58
C LEU A 309 -14.94 -24.64 6.60
N MET A 310 -13.73 -25.04 6.99
CA MET A 310 -13.49 -26.07 8.01
C MET A 310 -14.10 -25.66 9.36
N ALA A 311 -13.83 -24.43 9.81
CA ALA A 311 -14.40 -23.88 11.05
C ALA A 311 -15.93 -23.81 11.03
N ARG A 312 -16.53 -23.43 9.89
CA ARG A 312 -17.99 -23.36 9.71
C ARG A 312 -18.64 -24.74 9.76
N LEU A 313 -17.97 -25.77 9.24
CA LEU A 313 -18.47 -27.13 9.18
C LEU A 313 -18.10 -27.96 10.42
N GLY A 314 -17.22 -27.46 11.29
CA GLY A 314 -16.73 -28.17 12.47
C GLY A 314 -15.72 -29.28 12.14
N GLU A 315 -15.07 -29.18 11.00
CA GLU A 315 -14.06 -30.11 10.48
C GLU A 315 -12.65 -29.64 10.87
N GLN A 316 -11.71 -30.57 11.06
CA GLN A 316 -10.29 -30.21 11.32
C GLN A 316 -9.55 -30.11 10.00
N ALA A 317 -8.92 -28.96 9.72
CA ALA A 317 -8.17 -28.73 8.49
C ALA A 317 -7.01 -29.74 8.31
N GLU A 318 -6.40 -30.17 9.41
CA GLU A 318 -5.29 -31.14 9.45
C GLU A 318 -5.68 -32.52 8.92
N ASP A 319 -6.96 -32.90 8.98
CA ASP A 319 -7.44 -34.20 8.48
C ASP A 319 -7.40 -34.29 6.94
N TYR A 320 -7.31 -33.14 6.26
CA TYR A 320 -7.37 -33.05 4.81
C TYR A 320 -6.08 -32.50 4.19
N LEU A 321 -5.32 -31.67 4.92
CA LEU A 321 -4.10 -31.06 4.42
C LEU A 321 -2.97 -32.09 4.24
N PRO A 322 -2.26 -32.10 3.10
CA PRO A 322 -1.03 -32.85 2.94
C PRO A 322 0.02 -32.44 4.00
N PRO A 323 0.86 -33.38 4.49
CA PRO A 323 1.87 -33.09 5.51
C PRO A 323 2.80 -31.92 5.17
N GLU A 324 3.14 -31.80 3.88
CA GLU A 324 4.01 -30.75 3.32
C GLU A 324 3.42 -29.34 3.44
N LEU A 325 2.09 -29.24 3.44
CA LEU A 325 1.39 -27.96 3.60
C LEU A 325 1.20 -27.62 5.08
N CYS A 326 1.20 -28.58 6.01
CA CYS A 326 1.14 -28.33 7.45
C CYS A 326 2.43 -27.71 8.04
N GLU A 327 3.60 -27.89 7.41
CA GLU A 327 4.92 -27.53 7.97
C GLU A 327 5.48 -26.15 7.56
N ARG A 328 4.79 -25.35 6.75
CA ARG A 328 5.31 -23.99 6.43
C ARG A 328 5.46 -23.14 7.73
N PRO A 329 6.27 -22.08 7.81
CA PRO A 329 6.57 -21.41 9.10
C PRO A 329 5.54 -20.35 9.54
N LEU A 330 4.55 -20.02 8.71
CA LEU A 330 3.55 -18.96 8.94
C LEU A 330 2.43 -19.31 9.94
N TRP A 331 2.56 -20.39 10.73
CA TRP A 331 1.44 -21.03 11.43
C TRP A 331 1.42 -20.78 12.95
N ASN A 332 2.44 -20.11 13.47
CA ASN A 332 2.57 -19.78 14.89
C ASN A 332 2.63 -18.26 15.10
N ALA A 333 1.54 -17.54 14.84
CA ALA A 333 1.36 -16.16 15.33
C ALA A 333 -0.11 -15.78 15.46
#